data_AF-A0A4Q0A2X3-F1
#
_entry.id   AF-A0A4Q0A2X3-F1
#
_cell.length_a   1.000
_cell.length_b   1.000
_cell.length_c   1.000
_cell.angle_alpha   90.00
_cell.angle_beta   90.00
_cell.angle_gamma   90.00
#
_symmetry.space_group_name_H-M   'P 1'
#
loop_
_entity.id
_entity.type
_entity.pdbx_description
1 polymer ?
#
loop_
_entity_poly.entity_id
_entity_poly.type
_entity_poly.pdbx_seq_one_letter_code
_entity_poly.pdbx_strand_id
1 'polypeptide(L)' 'LMEVAQAHGIELEACCGGQCECATCHLIVENIDEYKDHLPPVSEAEEDMLEYAPGCEARSRLSCQIPVTAALDGIRLRVP' A
#
# COMPACT_ATOMS: atom_id res chain seq x y z
N LEU A 1 -5.71 -3.99 -0.39
CA LEU A 1 -5.04 -4.48 0.84
C LEU A 1 -5.56 -3.78 2.10
N MET A 2 -5.83 -2.49 2.02
CA MET A 2 -6.43 -1.66 3.08
C MET A 2 -7.57 -2.36 3.85
N GLU A 3 -8.60 -2.82 3.16
CA GLU A 3 -9.77 -3.46 3.77
C GLU A 3 -9.42 -4.75 4.53
N VAL A 4 -8.47 -5.54 4.01
CA VAL A 4 -8.02 -6.78 4.64
C VAL A 4 -7.31 -6.47 5.95
N ALA A 5 -6.42 -5.48 5.95
CA ALA A 5 -5.70 -5.05 7.16
C ALA A 5 -6.68 -4.58 8.24
N GLN A 6 -7.64 -3.71 7.89
CA GLN A 6 -8.66 -3.22 8.83
C GLN A 6 -9.55 -4.36 9.36
N ALA A 7 -9.96 -5.31 8.51
CA ALA A 7 -10.74 -6.48 8.92
C ALA A 7 -10.00 -7.38 9.93
N HIS A 8 -8.67 -7.33 9.95
CA HIS A 8 -7.82 -8.06 10.90
C HIS A 8 -7.31 -7.20 12.07
N GLY A 9 -7.86 -5.99 12.25
CA GLY A 9 -7.51 -5.10 13.35
C GLY A 9 -6.12 -4.46 13.23
N ILE A 10 -5.53 -4.46 12.03
CA ILE A 10 -4.30 -3.70 11.75
C ILE A 10 -4.72 -2.24 11.51
N GLU A 11 -4.17 -1.33 12.30
CA GLU A 11 -4.47 0.10 12.17
C GLU A 11 -3.88 0.66 10.87
N LEU A 12 -4.78 0.97 9.94
CA LEU A 12 -4.54 1.83 8.79
C LEU A 12 -5.63 2.90 8.82
N GLU A 13 -5.23 4.16 8.95
CA GLU A 13 -6.16 5.27 9.11
C GLU A 13 -7.06 5.43 7.87
N ALA A 14 -6.47 5.34 6.67
CA ALA A 14 -7.22 5.36 5.40
C ALA A 14 -8.29 6.46 5.30
N CYS A 15 -7.90 7.70 5.63
CA CYS A 15 -8.81 8.83 5.85
C CYS A 15 -9.73 9.14 4.66
N CYS A 16 -9.23 9.04 3.42
CA CYS A 16 -10.03 9.26 2.21
C CYS A 16 -10.90 8.06 1.77
N GLY A 17 -10.89 6.95 2.51
CA GLY A 17 -11.64 5.74 2.15
C GLY A 17 -11.13 5.03 0.89
N GLY A 18 -9.89 5.27 0.47
CA GLY A 18 -9.25 4.58 -0.66
C GLY A 18 -9.28 5.33 -1.99
N GLN A 19 -9.65 6.61 -2.00
CA GLN A 19 -9.76 7.44 -3.21
C GLN A 19 -8.42 7.96 -3.76
N CYS A 20 -7.29 7.53 -3.20
CA CYS A 20 -5.95 8.05 -3.54
C CYS A 20 -5.80 9.57 -3.31
N GLU A 21 -6.52 10.12 -2.32
CA GLU A 21 -6.48 11.55 -1.96
C GLU A 21 -5.75 11.82 -0.62
N CYS A 22 -5.16 10.79 -0.03
CA CYS A 22 -4.36 10.90 1.19
C CYS A 22 -3.28 9.82 1.24
N ALA A 23 -2.29 9.99 2.12
CA ALA A 23 -1.20 9.02 2.34
C ALA A 23 -1.36 8.13 3.59
N THR A 24 -2.50 8.21 4.30
CA THR A 24 -2.63 7.56 5.63
C THR A 24 -2.91 6.05 5.60
N CYS A 25 -2.90 5.46 4.41
CA CYS A 25 -2.95 4.01 4.19
C CYS A 25 -1.60 3.45 3.68
N HIS A 26 -0.53 4.24 3.87
CA HIS A 26 0.84 3.91 3.49
C HIS A 26 1.32 2.62 4.16
N LEU A 27 1.91 1.77 3.35
CA LEU A 27 2.60 0.57 3.78
C LEU A 27 3.88 0.36 2.97
N ILE A 28 4.71 -0.55 3.46
CA ILE A 28 5.98 -0.90 2.85
C ILE A 28 5.93 -2.37 2.45
N VAL A 29 6.18 -2.66 1.17
CA VAL A 29 6.24 -4.03 0.65
C VAL A 29 7.63 -4.59 0.92
N GLU A 30 7.76 -5.47 1.91
CA GLU A 30 9.07 -5.90 2.39
C GLU A 30 9.84 -6.74 1.36
N ASN A 31 9.14 -7.60 0.63
CA ASN A 31 9.66 -8.48 -0.40
C ASN A 31 9.26 -8.01 -1.81
N ILE A 32 9.37 -6.71 -2.09
CA ILE A 32 8.94 -6.13 -3.38
C ILE A 32 9.60 -6.80 -4.60
N ASP A 33 10.85 -7.24 -4.51
CA ASP A 33 11.55 -7.89 -5.62
C ASP A 33 10.88 -9.18 -6.09
N GLU A 34 10.20 -9.90 -5.19
CA GLU A 34 9.43 -11.11 -5.50
C GLU A 34 8.06 -10.80 -6.13
N TYR A 35 7.48 -9.62 -5.85
CA TYR A 35 6.10 -9.27 -6.20
C TYR A 35 5.97 -8.11 -7.18
N LYS A 36 7.07 -7.49 -7.62
CA LYS A 36 7.04 -6.31 -8.51
C LYS A 36 6.23 -6.55 -9.80
N ASP A 37 6.27 -7.76 -10.34
CA ASP A 37 5.56 -8.14 -11.57
C ASP A 37 4.09 -8.52 -11.30
N HIS A 38 3.71 -8.64 -10.03
CA HIS A 38 2.35 -8.94 -9.56
C HIS A 38 1.63 -7.73 -8.98
N LEU A 39 2.35 -6.64 -8.72
CA LEU A 39 1.80 -5.39 -8.25
C LEU A 39 1.41 -4.50 -9.44
N PRO A 40 0.31 -3.73 -9.34
CA PRO A 40 0.03 -2.71 -10.33
C PRO A 40 1.15 -1.66 -10.33
N PRO A 41 1.45 -1.03 -11.48
CA PRO A 41 2.38 0.08 -11.53
C PRO A 41 1.90 1.19 -10.58
N VAL A 42 2.84 1.92 -10.00
CA VAL A 42 2.52 3.11 -9.21
C VAL A 42 1.96 4.16 -10.17
N SER A 43 0.82 4.75 -9.85
CA SER A 43 0.23 5.82 -10.64
C SER A 43 0.85 7.17 -10.24
N GLU A 44 0.81 8.17 -11.12
CA GLU A 44 1.28 9.53 -10.80
C GLU A 44 0.56 10.09 -9.55
N ALA A 45 -0.75 9.87 -9.44
CA ALA A 45 -1.52 10.28 -8.26
C ALA A 45 -1.08 9.54 -6.97
N GLU A 46 -0.68 8.27 -7.07
CA GLU A 46 -0.14 7.52 -5.94
C GLU A 46 1.24 8.05 -5.55
N GLU A 47 2.12 8.34 -6.52
CA GLU A 47 3.44 8.94 -6.30
C GLU A 47 3.31 10.30 -5.61
N ASP A 48 2.45 11.18 -6.11
CA ASP A 48 2.18 12.51 -5.54
C ASP A 48 1.75 12.42 -4.07
N MET A 49 0.91 11.45 -3.73
CA MET A 49 0.48 11.25 -2.34
C MET A 49 1.59 10.66 -1.47
N LEU A 50 2.40 9.75 -1.99
CA LEU A 50 3.51 9.13 -1.27
C LEU A 50 4.61 10.13 -0.88
N GLU A 51 4.73 11.27 -1.57
CA GLU A 51 5.64 12.36 -1.17
C GLU A 51 5.30 12.93 0.22
N TYR A 52 4.03 12.87 0.61
CA TYR A 52 3.56 13.34 1.92
C TYR A 52 3.58 12.26 3.00
N ALA A 53 3.97 11.03 2.65
CA ALA A 53 3.95 9.89 3.56
C ALA A 53 5.20 9.90 4.49
N PRO A 54 5.02 9.88 5.82
CA PRO A 54 6.15 9.76 6.75
C PRO A 54 6.93 8.46 6.53
N GLY A 55 8.27 8.54 6.49
CA GLY A 55 9.11 7.36 6.31
C GLY A 55 8.96 6.70 4.93
N CYS A 56 8.64 7.48 3.89
CA CYS A 56 8.55 6.96 2.53
C CYS A 56 9.90 6.37 2.06
N GLU A 57 9.87 5.11 1.63
CA GLU A 57 10.97 4.36 1.02
C GLU A 57 10.64 4.00 -0.45
N ALA A 58 11.62 3.54 -1.23
CA ALA A 58 11.41 3.11 -2.63
C ALA A 58 10.40 1.96 -2.79
N ARG A 59 10.11 1.22 -1.71
CA ARG A 59 9.17 0.11 -1.62
C ARG A 59 7.83 0.50 -0.96
N SER A 60 7.61 1.79 -0.74
CA SER A 60 6.35 2.33 -0.25
C SER A 60 5.25 2.16 -1.28
N ARG A 61 4.05 1.85 -0.81
CA ARG A 61 2.81 1.83 -1.60
C ARG A 61 1.63 2.30 -0.76
N LEU A 62 0.57 2.75 -1.41
CA LEU A 62 -0.72 2.98 -0.78
C LEU A 62 -1.54 1.69 -0.79
N SER A 63 -1.87 1.17 0.38
CA SER A 63 -2.57 -0.13 0.52
C SER A 63 -3.94 -0.18 -0.16
N CYS A 64 -4.57 0.97 -0.41
CA CYS A 64 -5.82 1.10 -1.14
C CYS A 64 -5.67 0.93 -2.65
N GLN A 65 -4.48 1.20 -3.20
CA GLN A 65 -4.19 1.08 -4.64
C GLN A 65 -3.77 -0.33 -5.06
N ILE A 66 -3.60 -1.25 -4.10
CA ILE A 66 -3.22 -2.64 -4.37
C ILE A 66 -4.44 -3.56 -4.21
N PRO A 67 -5.01 -4.07 -5.31
CA PRO A 67 -6.06 -5.08 -5.26
C PRO A 67 -5.49 -6.40 -4.76
N VAL A 68 -6.27 -7.12 -3.94
CA VAL A 68 -5.87 -8.45 -3.45
C VAL A 68 -6.12 -9.46 -4.56
N THR A 69 -5.08 -10.22 -4.92
CA THR A 69 -5.16 -11.29 -5.92
C THR A 69 -4.45 -12.54 -5.39
N ALA A 70 -4.73 -13.70 -5.99
CA ALA A 70 -4.04 -14.94 -5.63
C ALA A 70 -2.52 -14.88 -5.88
N ALA A 71 -2.06 -14.00 -6.77
CA ALA A 71 -0.63 -13.81 -7.05
C ALA A 71 0.12 -13.08 -5.91
N LEU A 72 -0.61 -12.53 -4.94
CA LEU A 72 -0.02 -11.88 -3.75
C LEU A 72 0.07 -12.82 -2.55
N ASP A 73 -0.20 -14.11 -2.71
CA ASP A 73 -0.08 -15.09 -1.62
C ASP A 73 1.37 -15.18 -1.12
N GLY A 74 1.59 -14.83 0.15
CA GLY A 74 2.92 -14.75 0.76
C GLY A 74 3.57 -13.35 0.74
N ILE A 75 2.87 -12.32 0.24
CA ILE A 75 3.37 -10.93 0.32
C ILE A 75 3.57 -10.50 1.78
N ARG A 76 4.68 -9.82 2.07
CA ARG A 76 4.98 -9.26 3.39
C ARG A 76 4.89 -7.75 3.36
N LEU A 77 4.12 -7.22 4.30
CA LEU A 77 3.79 -5.81 4.38
C LEU A 77 4.13 -5.30 5.78
N ARG A 78 4.71 -4.11 5.85
CA ARG A 78 4.98 -3.40 7.10
C ARG A 78 4.23 -2.08 7.12
N VAL A 79 3.55 -1.80 8.24
CA VAL A 79 3.02 -0.48 8.53
C VAL A 79 4.19 0.38 9.07
N PRO A 80 4.47 1.56 8.50
CA PRO A 80 5.56 2.44 8.90
C PRO A 80 5.44 2.98 10.32
#